data_AF-A0A4R5WHI0-F1
#
_entry.id   AF-A0A4R5WHI0-F1
#
_cell.length_a   1.000
_cell.length_b   1.000
_cell.length_c   1.000
_cell.angle_alpha   90.00
_cell.angle_beta   90.00
_cell.angle_gamma   90.00
#
_symmetry.space_group_name_H-M   'P 1'
#
loop_
_entity.id
_entity.type
_entity.pdbx_description
1 polymer ?
#
loop_
_entity_poly.entity_id
_entity_poly.type
_entity_poly.pdbx_seq_one_letter_code
_entity_poly.pdbx_strand_id
1 'polypeptide(L)'
;MSDALRVDSEGLQSHADVCDTTAASLLGITAPVAAGHHTQASMSAVTTSHSLIDTVTSTLSNRATSTGETLRAAAASYTRTDGDSGQAISTTVQL
;
A
#
# COMPACT_ATOMS: atom_id res chain seq x y z
N MET A 1 -23.43 16.98 -21.92
CA MET A 1 -23.39 17.14 -20.45
C MET A 1 -22.33 16.17 -19.96
N SER A 2 -21.12 16.66 -19.68
CA SER A 2 -20.06 15.81 -19.13
C SER A 2 -20.47 15.38 -17.74
N ASP A 3 -20.62 14.07 -17.54
CA ASP A 3 -20.63 13.49 -16.21
C ASP A 3 -19.26 13.83 -15.59
N ALA A 4 -19.25 14.69 -14.58
CA ALA A 4 -18.01 15.13 -13.96
C ALA A 4 -17.45 13.95 -13.18
N LEU A 5 -16.46 13.27 -13.77
CA LEU A 5 -15.78 12.12 -13.20
C LEU A 5 -15.06 12.57 -11.92
N ARG A 6 -15.75 12.47 -10.78
CA ARG A 6 -15.24 12.83 -9.46
C ARG A 6 -14.41 11.69 -8.92
N VAL A 7 -13.21 11.99 -8.43
CA VAL A 7 -12.38 11.00 -7.77
C VAL A 7 -12.98 10.66 -6.40
N ASP A 8 -13.18 9.37 -6.16
CA ASP A 8 -13.65 8.85 -4.89
C ASP A 8 -12.50 8.79 -3.87
N SER A 9 -12.42 9.81 -3.00
CA SER A 9 -11.42 9.88 -1.93
C SER A 9 -11.58 8.79 -0.89
N GLU A 10 -12.82 8.35 -0.61
CA GLU A 10 -13.11 7.27 0.34
C GLU A 10 -12.62 5.93 -0.22
N GLY A 11 -12.88 5.68 -1.50
CA GLY A 11 -12.34 4.51 -2.21
C GLY A 11 -10.80 4.47 -2.22
N LEU A 12 -10.14 5.62 -2.40
CA LEU A 12 -8.67 5.70 -2.30
C LEU A 12 -8.16 5.39 -0.88
N GLN A 13 -8.85 5.87 0.16
CA GLN A 13 -8.50 5.60 1.56
C GLN A 13 -8.73 4.14 1.93
N SER A 14 -9.87 3.57 1.55
CA SER A 14 -10.14 2.14 1.74
C SER A 14 -9.08 1.26 1.07
N HIS A 15 -8.63 1.63 -0.13
CA HIS A 15 -7.57 0.90 -0.81
C HIS A 15 -6.21 1.07 -0.10
N ALA A 16 -5.91 2.25 0.44
CA ALA A 16 -4.71 2.44 1.26
C ALA A 16 -4.71 1.51 2.49
N ASP A 17 -5.86 1.32 3.14
CA ASP A 17 -5.98 0.41 4.29
C ASP A 17 -5.80 -1.07 3.91
N VAL A 18 -6.23 -1.45 2.70
CA VAL A 18 -5.94 -2.77 2.14
C VAL A 18 -4.43 -2.95 1.90
N CYS A 19 -3.75 -1.92 1.41
CA CYS A 19 -2.30 -1.94 1.25
C CYS A 19 -1.58 -2.13 2.60
N ASP A 20 -2.01 -1.43 3.65
CA ASP A 20 -1.44 -1.58 4.99
C ASP A 20 -1.69 -2.99 5.56
N THR A 21 -2.91 -3.50 5.42
CA THR A 21 -3.26 -4.86 5.85
C THR A 21 -2.40 -5.90 5.12
N THR A 22 -2.15 -5.69 3.83
CA THR A 22 -1.31 -6.57 3.01
C THR A 22 0.15 -6.50 3.46
N ALA A 23 0.68 -5.30 3.68
CA ALA A 23 2.04 -5.11 4.18
C ALA A 23 2.24 -5.79 5.54
N ALA A 24 1.31 -5.59 6.48
CA ALA A 24 1.33 -6.23 7.79
C ALA A 24 1.25 -7.77 7.69
N SER A 25 0.38 -8.28 6.80
CA SER A 25 0.22 -9.72 6.59
C SER A 25 1.49 -10.36 6.04
N LEU A 26 2.17 -9.68 5.10
CA LEU A 26 3.44 -10.13 4.55
C LEU A 26 4.51 -10.23 5.65
N LEU A 27 4.71 -9.16 6.42
CA LEU A 27 5.71 -9.13 7.49
C LEU A 27 5.40 -10.09 8.66
N GLY A 28 4.14 -10.53 8.80
CA GLY A 28 3.72 -11.50 9.81
C GLY A 28 4.12 -12.95 9.50
N ILE A 29 4.56 -13.25 8.28
CA ILE A 29 4.95 -14.61 7.89
C ILE A 29 6.35 -14.91 8.42
N THR A 30 6.45 -15.88 9.34
CA THR A 30 7.73 -16.36 9.86
C THR A 30 8.02 -17.75 9.32
N ALA A 31 9.19 -17.94 8.71
CA ALA A 31 9.63 -19.24 8.26
C ALA A 31 9.86 -20.21 9.43
N PRO A 32 9.47 -21.49 9.33
CA PRO A 32 9.80 -22.49 10.33
C PRO A 32 11.31 -22.64 10.51
N VAL A 33 11.73 -22.90 11.75
CA VAL A 33 13.14 -23.20 12.03
C VAL A 33 13.52 -24.50 11.34
N ALA A 34 14.53 -24.45 10.48
CA ALA A 34 15.01 -25.63 9.79
C ALA A 34 15.69 -26.57 10.81
N ALA A 35 15.20 -27.80 10.94
CA ALA A 35 15.78 -28.82 11.82
C ALA A 35 16.78 -29.70 11.04
N GLY A 36 18.08 -29.55 11.30
CA GLY A 36 19.12 -30.37 10.66
C GLY A 36 20.50 -29.71 10.62
N HIS A 37 21.52 -30.46 10.22
CA HIS A 37 22.89 -29.92 10.09
C HIS A 37 23.04 -29.13 8.79
N HIS A 38 23.63 -27.93 8.87
CA HIS A 38 23.81 -27.02 7.73
C HIS A 38 24.67 -27.58 6.58
N THR A 39 25.49 -28.61 6.84
CA THR A 39 26.29 -29.29 5.81
C THR A 39 25.47 -30.23 4.92
N GLN A 40 24.23 -30.54 5.31
CA GLN A 40 23.31 -31.28 4.47
C GLN A 40 22.82 -30.36 3.35
N ALA A 41 23.00 -30.77 2.09
CA ALA A 41 22.63 -29.94 0.93
C ALA A 41 21.17 -29.46 0.98
N SER A 42 20.25 -30.32 1.43
CA SER A 42 18.84 -29.98 1.62
C SER A 42 18.62 -28.87 2.64
N MET A 43 19.39 -28.83 3.73
CA MET A 43 19.27 -27.81 4.78
C MET A 43 19.80 -26.46 4.32
N SER A 44 20.92 -26.46 3.58
CA SER A 44 21.45 -25.25 2.94
C SER A 44 20.45 -24.68 1.92
N ALA A 45 19.82 -25.55 1.12
CA ALA A 45 18.77 -25.15 0.19
C ALA A 45 17.55 -24.55 0.92
N VAL A 46 17.03 -25.20 1.96
CA VAL A 46 15.90 -24.69 2.76
C VAL A 46 16.22 -23.32 3.37
N THR A 47 17.40 -23.17 3.98
CA THR A 47 17.84 -21.90 4.60
C THR A 47 17.91 -20.79 3.56
N THR A 48 18.48 -21.09 2.39
CA THR A 48 18.56 -20.14 1.28
C THR A 48 17.18 -19.75 0.77
N SER A 49 16.28 -20.72 0.60
CA SER A 49 14.90 -20.46 0.17
C SER A 49 14.13 -19.59 1.16
N HIS A 50 14.24 -19.85 2.48
CA HIS A 50 13.63 -18.99 3.49
C HIS A 50 14.15 -17.55 3.41
N SER A 51 15.48 -17.36 3.31
CA SER A 51 16.08 -16.03 3.19
C SER A 51 15.59 -15.26 1.94
N LEU A 52 15.41 -15.96 0.81
CA LEU A 52 14.84 -15.37 -0.40
C LEU A 52 13.38 -14.98 -0.21
N ILE A 53 12.59 -15.83 0.44
CA ILE A 53 11.18 -15.54 0.76
C ILE A 53 11.10 -14.30 1.67
N ASP A 54 11.92 -14.20 2.71
CA ASP A 54 11.95 -13.04 3.60
C ASP A 54 12.28 -11.76 2.84
N THR A 55 13.25 -11.83 1.92
CA THR A 55 13.65 -10.69 1.08
C THR A 55 12.52 -10.22 0.17
N VAL A 56 11.85 -11.17 -0.51
CA VAL A 56 10.71 -10.87 -1.40
C VAL A 56 9.54 -10.31 -0.60
N THR A 57 9.25 -10.88 0.56
CA THR A 57 8.16 -10.48 1.45
C THR A 57 8.38 -9.06 1.97
N SER A 58 9.60 -8.74 2.40
CA SER A 58 9.99 -7.37 2.78
C SER A 58 9.84 -6.39 1.62
N THR A 59 10.32 -6.76 0.43
CA THR A 59 10.21 -5.92 -0.78
C THR A 59 8.75 -5.64 -1.14
N LEU A 60 7.90 -6.67 -1.10
CA LEU A 60 6.49 -6.53 -1.44
C LEU A 60 5.74 -5.72 -0.38
N SER A 61 6.05 -5.91 0.90
CA SER A 61 5.51 -5.09 2.00
C SER A 61 5.83 -3.61 1.79
N ASN A 62 7.09 -3.27 1.51
CA ASN A 62 7.51 -1.88 1.29
C ASN A 62 6.78 -1.25 0.10
N ARG A 63 6.57 -2.01 -0.98
CA ARG A 63 5.80 -1.56 -2.14
C ARG A 63 4.32 -1.33 -1.81
N ALA A 64 3.72 -2.21 -1.00
CA ALA A 64 2.35 -2.05 -0.55
C ALA A 64 2.22 -0.78 0.31
N THR A 65 3.10 -0.58 1.29
CA THR A 65 3.15 0.65 2.11
C THR A 65 3.27 1.91 1.25
N SER A 66 4.23 1.96 0.33
CA SER A 66 4.43 3.10 -0.57
C SER A 66 3.22 3.38 -1.47
N THR A 67 2.52 2.32 -1.89
CA THR A 67 1.27 2.45 -2.65
C THR A 67 0.17 3.06 -1.78
N GLY A 68 0.01 2.58 -0.54
CA GLY A 68 -0.94 3.14 0.43
C GLY A 68 -0.70 4.62 0.73
N GLU A 69 0.57 5.02 0.90
CA GLU A 69 0.96 6.42 1.07
C GLU A 69 0.58 7.27 -0.15
N THR A 70 0.82 6.76 -1.36
CA THR A 70 0.46 7.44 -2.62
C THR A 70 -1.05 7.64 -2.72
N LEU A 71 -1.84 6.63 -2.38
CA LEU A 71 -3.30 6.70 -2.39
C LEU A 71 -3.84 7.75 -1.39
N ARG A 72 -3.26 7.81 -0.18
CA ARG A 72 -3.60 8.83 0.82
C ARG A 72 -3.25 10.23 0.36
N ALA A 73 -2.07 10.41 -0.23
CA ALA A 73 -1.64 11.69 -0.79
C ALA A 73 -2.57 12.15 -1.92
N ALA A 74 -2.97 11.22 -2.81
CA ALA A 74 -3.94 11.50 -3.85
C ALA A 74 -5.29 11.91 -3.27
N ALA A 75 -5.83 11.15 -2.32
CA ALA A 75 -7.11 11.45 -1.68
C ALA A 75 -7.11 12.85 -1.05
N ALA A 76 -6.06 13.19 -0.29
CA ALA A 76 -5.91 14.51 0.32
C ALA A 76 -5.82 15.63 -0.73
N SER A 77 -5.11 15.40 -1.84
CA SER A 77 -4.99 16.39 -2.91
C SER A 77 -6.32 16.65 -3.62
N TYR A 78 -7.10 15.60 -3.90
CA TYR A 78 -8.42 15.75 -4.54
C TYR A 78 -9.41 16.45 -3.62
N THR A 79 -9.51 16.04 -2.35
CA THR A 79 -10.40 16.70 -1.37
C THR A 79 -10.09 18.19 -1.24
N ARG A 80 -8.81 18.56 -1.18
CA ARG A 80 -8.41 19.98 -1.14
C ARG A 80 -8.79 20.72 -2.41
N THR A 81 -8.46 20.17 -3.58
CA THR A 81 -8.76 20.80 -4.87
C THR A 81 -10.26 21.05 -5.06
N ASP A 82 -11.08 20.09 -4.65
CA ASP A 82 -12.53 20.21 -4.69
C ASP A 82 -13.04 21.30 -3.73
N GLY A 83 -12.48 21.37 -2.52
CA GLY A 83 -12.81 22.41 -1.54
C GLY A 83 -12.46 23.81 -2.04
N ASP A 84 -11.24 23.99 -2.56
CA ASP A 84 -10.76 25.27 -3.11
C ASP A 84 -11.61 25.71 -4.31
N SER A 85 -11.95 24.77 -5.19
CA SER A 85 -12.80 25.03 -6.36
C SER A 85 -14.23 25.40 -5.94
N GLY A 86 -14.82 24.68 -4.99
CA GLY A 86 -16.14 24.97 -4.45
C GLY A 86 -16.22 26.37 -3.83
N GLN A 87 -15.18 26.76 -3.08
CA GLN A 87 -15.08 28.09 -2.48
C GLN A 87 -14.97 29.20 -3.54
N ALA A 88 -14.17 29.00 -4.59
CA ALA A 88 -14.01 29.95 -5.69
C ALA A 88 -15.33 30.17 -6.45
N ILE A 89 -16.08 29.09 -6.71
CA ILE A 89 -17.41 29.16 -7.35
C ILE A 89 -18.40 29.90 -6.44
N SER A 90 -18.47 29.55 -5.16
CA SER A 90 -19.36 30.22 -4.21
C SER A 90 -19.11 31.73 -4.14
N THR A 91 -17.83 32.13 -4.13
CA THR A 91 -17.43 33.54 -4.10
C THR A 91 -17.82 34.27 -5.38
N THR A 92 -17.73 33.60 -6.54
CA THR A 92 -18.10 34.20 -7.84
C THR A 92 -19.61 34.38 -7.99
N VAL A 93 -20.43 33.49 -7.44
CA VAL A 93 -21.90 33.58 -7.51
C VAL A 93 -22.48 34.67 -6.58
N GLN A 94 -21.72 35.11 -5.58
CA GLN A 94 -22.12 36.16 -4.64
C GLN A 94 -21.77 37.59 -5.10
N LEU A 95 -21.08 37.76 -6.22
CA LEU A 95 -20.74 39.05 -6.85
C LEU A 95 -21.65 39.35 -8.04
#